data_AF-A0A6N2RN52-F1
#
_entry.id   AF-A0A6N2RN52-F1
#
_cell.length_a   1.000
_cell.length_b   1.000
_cell.length_c   1.000
_cell.angle_alpha   90.00
_cell.angle_beta   90.00
_cell.angle_gamma   90.00
#
_symmetry.space_group_name_H-M   'P 1'
#
loop_
_entity.id
_entity.type
_entity.pdbx_description
1 polymer ?
#
loop_
_entity_poly.entity_id
_entity_poly.type
_entity_poly.pdbx_seq_one_letter_code
_entity_poly.pdbx_strand_id
1 'polypeptide(L)'
;MNEKQFLKTMIETIKYDEDIQNKDDLLGILRYSIVTFRKTGAYTHVSNQRQEYMDLRVPIPMLKKAKEYKDVFFDLANDIYIPDDDYDLYGVEIKPKLVELEDDGQNEHDVAFDGIKDVIIQGIRNAKYTMILSILVDTFISKISFPMQPGPEIGSISDA
;
A
#
# COMPACT_ATOMS: atom_id res chain seq x y z
N MET A 1 -0.11 -6.87 20.82
CA MET A 1 0.88 -6.28 19.87
C MET A 1 0.54 -4.81 19.57
N ASN A 2 1.51 -3.97 19.24
CA ASN A 2 1.23 -2.56 18.89
C ASN A 2 0.68 -2.44 17.45
N GLU A 3 -0.50 -1.85 17.30
CA GLU A 3 -1.22 -1.72 16.03
C GLU A 3 -0.45 -0.94 14.95
N LYS A 4 0.23 0.15 15.33
CA LYS A 4 1.04 0.95 14.39
C LYS A 4 2.26 0.18 13.93
N GLN A 5 2.90 -0.56 14.84
CA GLN A 5 4.02 -1.42 14.50
C GLN A 5 3.56 -2.54 13.56
N PHE A 6 2.42 -3.17 13.84
CA PHE A 6 1.87 -4.23 13.01
C PHE A 6 1.57 -3.76 11.58
N LEU A 7 0.87 -2.64 11.43
CA LEU A 7 0.60 -2.06 10.11
C LEU A 7 1.89 -1.73 9.36
N LYS A 8 2.90 -1.20 10.07
CA LYS A 8 4.22 -0.95 9.48
C LYS A 8 4.88 -2.26 9.01
N THR A 9 4.81 -3.33 9.81
CA THR A 9 5.35 -4.63 9.41
C THR A 9 4.63 -5.16 8.17
N MET A 10 3.30 -5.11 8.10
CA MET A 10 2.55 -5.50 6.89
C MET A 10 3.04 -4.77 5.64
N ILE A 11 3.26 -3.44 5.75
CA ILE A 11 3.77 -2.62 4.65
C ILE A 11 5.18 -3.04 4.24
N GLU A 12 6.07 -3.30 5.20
CA GLU A 12 7.45 -3.73 4.90
C GLU A 12 7.49 -5.13 4.29
N THR A 13 6.70 -6.08 4.80
CA THR A 13 6.59 -7.43 4.23
C THR A 13 6.20 -7.37 2.76
N ILE A 14 5.13 -6.65 2.40
CA ILE A 14 4.71 -6.51 0.99
C ILE A 14 5.78 -5.84 0.12
N LYS A 15 6.55 -4.88 0.66
CA LYS A 15 7.61 -4.23 -0.13
C LYS A 15 8.67 -5.24 -0.57
N TYR A 16 9.15 -6.06 0.36
CA TYR A 16 10.30 -6.94 0.12
C TYR A 16 9.95 -8.34 -0.39
N ASP A 17 8.71 -8.79 -0.22
CA ASP A 17 8.27 -10.10 -0.70
C ASP A 17 8.00 -10.08 -2.21
N GLU A 18 8.85 -10.70 -3.02
CA GLU A 18 8.75 -10.68 -4.49
C GLU A 18 7.55 -11.47 -5.05
N ASP A 19 6.99 -12.41 -4.29
CA ASP A 19 5.93 -13.30 -4.76
C ASP A 19 4.55 -12.62 -4.69
N ILE A 20 4.39 -11.61 -3.84
CA ILE A 20 3.15 -10.86 -3.69
C ILE A 20 2.82 -10.08 -4.96
N GLN A 21 1.69 -10.43 -5.58
CA GLN A 21 1.11 -9.70 -6.71
C GLN A 21 0.35 -8.45 -6.25
N ASN A 22 0.05 -7.54 -7.19
CA ASN A 22 -0.75 -6.33 -6.94
C ASN A 22 -0.21 -5.40 -5.82
N LYS A 23 1.12 -5.40 -5.58
CA LYS A 23 1.77 -4.63 -4.50
C LYS A 23 1.33 -3.18 -4.40
N ASP A 24 1.25 -2.47 -5.52
CA ASP A 24 0.91 -1.04 -5.53
C ASP A 24 -0.47 -0.77 -4.92
N ASP A 25 -1.43 -1.66 -5.15
CA ASP A 25 -2.78 -1.52 -4.64
C ASP A 25 -2.85 -1.89 -3.15
N LEU A 26 -2.21 -3.00 -2.76
CA LEU A 26 -2.12 -3.43 -1.35
C LEU A 26 -1.43 -2.35 -0.50
N LEU A 27 -0.27 -1.86 -0.95
CA LEU A 27 0.46 -0.81 -0.26
C LEU A 27 -0.30 0.52 -0.28
N GLY A 28 -1.03 0.81 -1.36
CA GLY A 28 -1.93 1.96 -1.43
C GLY A 28 -2.97 1.91 -0.32
N ILE A 29 -3.67 0.79 -0.18
CA ILE A 29 -4.68 0.58 0.86
C ILE A 29 -4.06 0.71 2.26
N LEU A 30 -2.98 -0.02 2.54
CA LEU A 30 -2.39 -0.04 3.88
C LEU A 30 -1.86 1.34 4.33
N ARG A 31 -1.27 2.12 3.42
CA ARG A 31 -0.71 3.45 3.74
C ARG A 31 -1.74 4.45 4.28
N TYR A 32 -3.00 4.34 3.88
CA TYR A 32 -4.06 5.25 4.33
C TYR A 32 -4.99 4.64 5.38
N SER A 33 -4.76 3.37 5.74
CA SER A 33 -5.58 2.61 6.67
C SER A 33 -5.08 2.71 8.11
N ILE A 34 -5.91 2.24 9.04
CA ILE A 34 -5.54 2.01 10.45
C ILE A 34 -5.87 0.55 10.78
N VAL A 35 -5.05 -0.09 11.58
CA VAL A 35 -5.34 -1.42 12.13
C VAL A 35 -5.86 -1.25 13.55
N THR A 36 -6.93 -1.95 13.90
CA THR A 36 -7.36 -2.11 15.29
C THR A 36 -7.59 -3.59 15.62
N PHE A 37 -7.17 -4.04 16.80
CA PHE A 37 -7.45 -5.41 17.24
C PHE A 37 -8.67 -5.46 18.17
N ARG A 38 -9.62 -6.32 17.82
CA ARG A 38 -10.88 -6.49 18.52
C ARG A 38 -10.95 -7.86 19.16
N LYS A 39 -10.77 -7.87 20.48
CA LYS A 39 -10.91 -9.03 21.35
C LYS A 39 -12.38 -9.45 21.46
N THR A 40 -12.63 -10.75 21.45
CA THR A 40 -13.98 -11.31 21.57
C THR A 40 -14.07 -12.30 22.73
N GLY A 41 -15.30 -12.70 23.08
CA GLY A 41 -15.55 -13.77 24.06
C GLY A 41 -15.60 -15.17 23.45
N ALA A 42 -15.47 -15.31 22.13
CA ALA A 42 -15.49 -16.61 21.46
C ALA A 42 -14.15 -17.32 21.66
N TYR A 43 -14.19 -18.63 21.87
CA TYR A 43 -12.98 -19.45 22.07
C TYR A 43 -12.37 -19.89 20.73
N THR A 44 -11.05 -20.05 20.73
CA THR A 44 -10.32 -20.73 19.64
C THR A 44 -10.40 -22.25 19.84
N HIS A 45 -9.65 -23.01 19.05
CA HIS A 45 -9.48 -24.45 19.26
C HIS A 45 -8.46 -24.77 20.36
N VAL A 46 -7.70 -23.78 20.82
CA VAL A 46 -6.73 -23.90 21.91
C VAL A 46 -7.44 -23.66 23.24
N SER A 47 -7.17 -24.51 24.23
CA SER A 47 -7.80 -24.41 25.54
C SER A 47 -7.56 -23.05 26.19
N ASN A 48 -8.63 -22.41 26.67
CA ASN A 48 -8.65 -21.10 27.34
C ASN A 48 -8.22 -19.90 26.50
N GLN A 49 -7.93 -20.07 25.21
CA GLN A 49 -7.60 -18.97 24.30
C GLN A 49 -8.84 -18.47 23.54
N ARG A 50 -8.91 -17.17 23.28
CA ARG A 50 -10.05 -16.48 22.66
C ARG A 50 -9.71 -15.90 21.30
N GLN A 51 -10.75 -15.65 20.51
CA GLN A 51 -10.60 -15.09 19.17
C GLN A 51 -10.37 -13.59 19.26
N GLU A 52 -9.35 -13.12 18.54
CA GLU A 52 -9.10 -11.71 18.23
C GLU A 52 -9.26 -11.49 16.72
N TYR A 53 -9.90 -10.39 16.35
CA TYR A 53 -10.08 -9.99 14.96
C TYR A 53 -9.28 -8.72 14.67
N MET A 54 -8.58 -8.70 13.55
CA MET A 54 -7.95 -7.50 13.03
C MET A 54 -8.97 -6.72 12.18
N ASP A 55 -9.42 -5.59 12.68
CA ASP A 55 -10.24 -4.66 11.89
C ASP A 55 -9.29 -3.72 11.10
N LEU A 56 -9.19 -3.91 9.79
CA LEU A 56 -8.49 -2.99 8.87
C LEU A 56 -9.45 -1.87 8.45
N ARG A 57 -9.20 -0.67 8.98
CA ARG A 57 -10.03 0.51 8.78
C ARG A 57 -9.52 1.32 7.60
N VAL A 58 -10.23 1.23 6.48
CA VAL A 58 -9.84 1.75 5.17
C VAL A 58 -10.66 3.00 4.82
N PRO A 59 -10.08 4.02 4.18
CA PRO A 59 -10.84 5.15 3.62
C PRO A 59 -11.98 4.68 2.72
N ILE A 60 -13.13 5.35 2.82
CA ILE A 60 -14.36 4.97 2.10
C ILE A 60 -14.14 4.71 0.59
N PRO A 61 -13.45 5.58 -0.17
CA PRO A 61 -13.23 5.38 -1.61
C PRO A 61 -12.46 4.09 -1.96
N MET A 62 -11.70 3.54 -1.01
CA MET A 62 -10.85 2.37 -1.20
C MET A 62 -11.50 1.09 -0.66
N LEU A 63 -12.68 1.17 -0.04
CA LEU A 63 -13.33 0.02 0.62
C LEU A 63 -13.64 -1.13 -0.32
N LYS A 64 -14.19 -0.83 -1.51
CA LYS A 64 -14.55 -1.87 -2.48
C LYS A 64 -13.32 -2.69 -2.85
N LYS A 65 -12.25 -2.00 -3.25
CA LYS A 65 -10.98 -2.62 -3.62
C LYS A 65 -10.31 -3.34 -2.45
N ALA A 66 -10.37 -2.78 -1.24
CA ALA A 66 -9.83 -3.46 -0.06
C ALA A 66 -10.56 -4.75 0.30
N LYS A 67 -11.88 -4.81 0.07
CA LYS A 67 -12.68 -6.04 0.25
C LYS A 67 -12.29 -7.14 -0.76
N GLU A 68 -11.89 -6.78 -1.97
CA GLU A 68 -11.40 -7.74 -2.98
C GLU A 68 -10.08 -8.41 -2.54
N TYR A 69 -9.28 -7.73 -1.71
CA TYR A 69 -8.03 -8.25 -1.14
C TYR A 69 -8.16 -8.77 0.29
N LYS A 70 -9.38 -9.03 0.79
CA LYS A 70 -9.61 -9.44 2.18
C LYS A 70 -8.77 -10.67 2.56
N ASP A 71 -8.75 -11.67 1.70
CA ASP A 71 -8.04 -12.94 1.95
C ASP A 71 -6.52 -12.72 1.97
N VAL A 72 -5.99 -11.93 1.03
CA VAL A 72 -4.56 -11.56 1.00
C VAL A 72 -4.15 -10.82 2.28
N PHE A 73 -4.99 -9.92 2.78
CA PHE A 73 -4.72 -9.24 4.06
C PHE A 73 -4.82 -10.18 5.25
N PHE A 74 -5.68 -11.19 5.20
CA PHE A 74 -5.79 -12.21 6.23
C PHE A 74 -4.52 -13.08 6.27
N ASP A 75 -4.09 -13.61 5.13
CA ASP A 75 -2.87 -14.43 5.04
C ASP A 75 -1.65 -13.64 5.55
N LEU A 76 -1.49 -12.41 5.05
CA LEU A 76 -0.42 -11.52 5.49
C LEU A 76 -0.49 -11.21 7.00
N ALA A 77 -1.69 -10.99 7.53
CA ALA A 77 -1.85 -10.73 8.96
C ALA A 77 -1.52 -11.97 9.79
N ASN A 78 -1.91 -13.15 9.33
CA ASN A 78 -1.66 -14.42 9.99
C ASN A 78 -0.15 -14.72 10.07
N ASP A 79 0.61 -14.43 9.01
CA ASP A 79 2.06 -14.63 9.00
C ASP A 79 2.82 -13.70 9.97
N ILE A 80 2.26 -12.52 10.25
CA ILE A 80 2.91 -11.50 11.08
C ILE A 80 2.44 -11.57 12.54
N TYR A 81 1.23 -12.04 12.77
CA TYR A 81 0.60 -12.00 14.08
C TYR A 81 1.31 -12.94 15.06
N ILE A 82 1.51 -12.45 16.28
CA ILE A 82 2.12 -13.22 17.36
C ILE A 82 1.02 -13.48 18.39
N PRO A 83 0.49 -14.71 18.49
CA PRO A 83 -0.52 -15.06 19.47
C PRO A 83 0.02 -14.99 20.90
N ASP A 84 -0.88 -14.74 21.84
CA ASP A 84 -0.63 -14.86 23.27
C ASP A 84 -1.50 -15.97 23.89
N ASP A 85 -1.29 -16.25 25.17
CA ASP A 85 -2.02 -17.32 25.88
C ASP A 85 -3.53 -17.08 25.92
N ASP A 86 -3.96 -15.81 25.84
CA ASP A 86 -5.35 -15.40 25.96
C ASP A 86 -6.02 -15.22 24.59
N TYR A 87 -5.29 -14.87 23.54
CA TYR A 87 -5.82 -14.49 22.23
C TYR A 87 -5.00 -14.99 21.04
N ASP A 88 -5.73 -15.39 19.98
CA ASP A 88 -5.18 -15.69 18.66
C ASP A 88 -5.94 -14.96 17.55
N LEU A 89 -5.28 -14.71 16.43
CA LEU A 89 -5.89 -14.09 15.26
C LEU A 89 -6.84 -15.08 14.60
N TYR A 90 -8.11 -14.72 14.56
CA TYR A 90 -9.14 -15.55 13.96
C TYR A 90 -9.64 -15.01 12.61
N GLY A 91 -9.45 -13.72 12.36
CA GLY A 91 -9.95 -13.11 11.13
C GLY A 91 -9.53 -11.67 10.92
N VAL A 92 -9.60 -11.24 9.67
CA VAL A 92 -9.49 -9.83 9.27
C VAL A 92 -10.86 -9.32 8.86
N GLU A 93 -11.20 -8.08 9.23
CA GLU A 93 -12.40 -7.40 8.75
C GLU A 93 -12.08 -6.06 8.12
N ILE A 94 -12.61 -5.83 6.91
CA ILE A 94 -12.44 -4.57 6.20
C ILE A 94 -13.58 -3.63 6.60
N LYS A 95 -13.25 -2.56 7.32
CA LYS A 95 -14.22 -1.59 7.85
C LYS A 95 -13.92 -0.18 7.36
N PRO A 96 -14.92 0.72 7.31
CA PRO A 96 -14.66 2.13 7.06
C PRO A 96 -13.76 2.72 8.16
N LYS A 97 -12.79 3.52 7.74
CA LYS A 97 -12.08 4.46 8.61
C LYS A 97 -13.02 5.58 9.00
N LEU A 98 -13.08 5.87 10.30
CA LEU A 98 -13.90 6.97 10.82
C LEU A 98 -13.34 8.29 10.27
N VAL A 99 -14.24 9.14 9.80
CA VAL A 99 -13.92 10.54 9.46
C VAL A 99 -14.00 11.30 10.77
N GLU A 100 -12.89 11.89 11.21
CA GLU A 100 -12.92 12.83 12.32
C GLU A 100 -13.77 14.03 11.87
N LEU A 101 -14.83 14.32 12.61
CA LEU A 101 -15.56 15.57 12.41
C LEU A 101 -14.65 16.66 12.95
N GLU A 102 -14.12 17.51 12.06
CA GLU A 102 -13.67 18.82 12.49
C GLU A 102 -14.92 19.51 13.08
N ASP A 103 -14.82 20.05 14.30
CA ASP A 103 -15.88 20.84 14.89
C ASP A 103 -15.86 22.23 14.21
N ASP A 104 -16.12 22.25 12.91
CA ASP A 104 -16.33 23.45 12.14
C ASP A 104 -17.79 23.48 11.66
N GLY A 105 -18.55 24.35 12.32
CA GLY A 105 -19.95 24.55 12.00
C GLY A 105 -20.17 24.78 10.50
N GLN A 106 -21.17 24.07 9.99
CA GLN A 106 -21.78 24.24 8.67
C GLN A 106 -20.93 23.76 7.49
N ASN A 107 -21.30 22.63 6.89
CA ASN A 107 -22.18 22.61 5.72
C ASN A 107 -22.42 21.15 5.28
N GLU A 108 -23.65 20.67 5.50
CA GLU A 108 -24.20 19.57 4.73
C GLU A 108 -24.29 20.01 3.25
N HIS A 109 -23.27 19.70 2.47
CA HIS A 109 -23.42 19.48 1.03
C HIS A 109 -23.27 17.99 0.77
N ASP A 110 -24.34 17.28 1.13
CA ASP A 110 -24.60 15.95 0.61
C ASP A 110 -24.90 16.05 -0.90
N VAL A 111 -24.54 15.00 -1.64
CA VAL A 111 -24.78 14.79 -3.09
C VAL A 111 -23.84 15.53 -4.08
N ALA A 112 -22.55 15.15 -4.13
CA ALA A 112 -21.71 15.11 -5.36
C ALA A 112 -20.25 14.62 -5.15
N PHE A 113 -19.88 14.12 -3.96
CA PHE A 113 -18.46 13.90 -3.64
C PHE A 113 -17.87 12.52 -4.01
N ASP A 114 -18.67 11.53 -4.39
CA ASP A 114 -18.14 10.22 -4.79
C ASP A 114 -17.39 10.27 -6.12
N GLY A 115 -17.88 11.06 -7.09
CA GLY A 115 -17.19 11.24 -8.37
C GLY A 115 -15.91 12.07 -8.26
N ILE A 116 -15.92 13.10 -7.40
CA ILE A 116 -14.79 14.03 -7.28
C ILE A 116 -13.62 13.39 -6.53
N LYS A 117 -13.88 12.54 -5.53
CA LYS A 117 -12.81 11.81 -4.81
C LYS A 117 -12.07 10.84 -5.71
N ASP A 118 -12.78 10.06 -6.52
CA ASP A 118 -12.14 9.16 -7.48
C ASP A 118 -11.31 9.94 -8.51
N VAL A 119 -11.82 11.08 -9.00
CA VAL A 119 -11.05 11.96 -9.91
C VAL A 119 -9.80 12.53 -9.24
N ILE A 120 -9.87 12.96 -7.98
CA ILE A 120 -8.71 13.49 -7.25
C ILE A 120 -7.69 12.38 -6.95
N ILE A 121 -8.13 11.20 -6.50
CA ILE A 121 -7.24 10.07 -6.20
C ILE A 121 -6.60 9.54 -7.48
N GLN A 122 -7.37 9.39 -8.56
CA GLN A 122 -6.83 9.04 -9.89
C GLN A 122 -5.91 10.14 -10.42
N GLY A 123 -6.23 11.41 -10.18
CA GLY A 123 -5.38 12.56 -10.53
C GLY A 123 -4.03 12.52 -9.84
N ILE A 124 -3.99 12.25 -8.53
CA ILE A 124 -2.75 12.10 -7.75
C ILE A 124 -1.97 10.86 -8.20
N ARG A 125 -2.67 9.74 -8.44
CA ARG A 125 -2.05 8.48 -8.93
C ARG A 125 -1.43 8.70 -10.31
N ASN A 126 -2.14 9.31 -11.26
CA ASN A 126 -1.62 9.65 -12.57
C ASN A 126 -0.47 10.66 -12.50
N ALA A 127 -0.56 11.69 -11.65
CA ALA A 127 0.53 12.67 -11.50
C ALA A 127 1.85 12.01 -11.07
N LYS A 128 1.79 10.99 -10.19
CA LYS A 128 2.96 10.22 -9.79
C LYS A 128 3.56 9.42 -10.96
N TYR A 129 2.72 8.76 -11.77
CA TYR A 129 3.20 8.01 -12.94
C TYR A 129 3.76 8.92 -14.03
N THR A 130 3.10 10.06 -14.33
CA THR A 130 3.59 11.05 -15.30
C THR A 130 4.95 11.61 -14.89
N MET A 131 5.16 11.91 -13.61
CA MET A 131 6.45 12.42 -13.10
C MET A 131 7.59 11.41 -13.32
N ILE A 132 7.37 10.13 -12.98
CA ILE A 132 8.36 9.07 -13.19
C ILE A 132 8.62 8.87 -14.69
N LEU A 133 7.58 8.91 -15.52
CA LEU A 133 7.71 8.74 -16.97
C LEU A 133 8.56 9.85 -17.59
N SER A 134 8.37 11.11 -17.19
CA SER A 134 9.18 12.25 -17.65
C SER A 134 10.65 12.08 -17.27
N ILE A 135 10.95 11.71 -16.02
CA ILE A 135 12.34 11.49 -15.57
C ILE A 135 13.01 10.35 -16.37
N LEU A 136 12.27 9.26 -16.63
CA LEU A 136 12.80 8.13 -17.41
C LEU A 136 13.04 8.49 -18.87
N VAL A 137 12.15 9.26 -19.51
CA VAL A 137 12.32 9.73 -20.89
C VAL A 137 13.53 10.65 -21.00
N ASP A 138 13.70 11.61 -20.09
CA ASP A 138 14.85 12.51 -20.08
C ASP A 138 16.18 11.75 -19.85
N THR A 139 16.15 10.75 -18.97
CA THR A 139 17.30 9.86 -18.71
C THR A 139 17.62 8.96 -19.91
N PHE A 140 16.60 8.53 -20.65
CA PHE A 140 16.78 7.71 -21.85
C PHE A 140 17.34 8.55 -23.00
N ILE A 141 16.74 9.71 -23.30
CA ILE A 141 17.20 10.63 -24.37
C ILE A 141 18.66 11.05 -24.15
N SER A 142 19.05 11.38 -22.91
CA SER A 142 20.43 11.76 -22.59
C SER A 142 21.44 10.63 -22.84
N LYS A 143 21.04 9.36 -22.74
CA LYS A 143 21.91 8.21 -23.06
C LYS A 143 22.03 7.90 -24.56
N ILE A 144 21.04 8.25 -25.39
CA ILE A 144 21.15 8.12 -26.86
C ILE A 144 21.93 9.30 -27.46
N SER A 145 21.89 10.46 -26.78
CA SER A 145 22.57 11.69 -27.21
C SER A 145 24.08 11.72 -26.92
N PHE A 146 24.68 10.64 -26.38
CA PHE A 146 26.14 10.57 -26.32
C PHE A 146 26.70 10.61 -27.76
N PRO A 147 27.57 11.57 -28.09
CA PRO A 147 28.16 11.61 -29.42
C PRO A 147 29.00 10.35 -29.62
N MET A 148 28.85 9.70 -30.79
CA MET A 148 29.78 8.65 -31.22
C MET A 148 31.19 9.24 -31.13
N GLN A 149 31.97 8.77 -30.18
CA GLN A 149 33.36 9.17 -30.03
C GLN A 149 34.07 8.73 -31.33
N PRO A 150 34.68 9.64 -32.10
CA PRO A 150 35.38 9.24 -33.32
C PRO A 150 36.44 8.20 -32.92
N GLY A 151 36.43 7.07 -33.62
CA GLY A 151 37.32 5.95 -33.34
C GLY A 151 38.79 6.35 -33.34
N PRO A 152 39.65 5.59 -32.66
CA PRO A 152 41.05 5.97 -32.44
C PRO A 152 41.74 6.24 -33.79
N GLU A 153 42.39 7.40 -33.91
CA GLU A 153 43.18 7.75 -35.08
C GLU A 153 44.30 6.72 -35.26
N ILE A 154 44.26 6.00 -36.39
CA ILE A 154 45.34 5.11 -36.79
C ILE A 154 46.55 5.96 -37.15
N GLY A 155 47.50 6.07 -36.22
CA GLY A 155 48.80 6.68 -36.48
C GLY A 155 49.49 5.94 -37.61
N SER A 156 49.69 6.63 -38.74
CA SER A 156 50.45 6.11 -39.87
C SER A 156 51.87 5.78 -39.44
N ILE A 157 52.19 4.49 -39.39
CA ILE A 157 53.58 4.03 -39.40
C ILE A 157 54.09 4.27 -40.81
N SER A 158 55.08 5.14 -40.96
CA SER A 158 55.95 5.16 -42.12
C SER A 158 57.37 5.43 -41.64
N ASP A 159 58.13 4.34 -41.51
CA ASP A 159 59.58 4.37 -41.40
C ASP A 159 60.19 5.02 -42.65
N ALA A 160 61.08 5.98 -42.43
CA ALA A 160 62.09 6.46 -43.37
C ALA A 160 63.31 6.94 -42.58
#